data_AF-A0A392LWP9-F1
#
_entry.id   AF-A0A392LWP9-F1
#
_cell.length_a   1.000
_cell.length_b   1.000
_cell.length_c   1.000
_cell.angle_alpha   90.00
_cell.angle_beta   90.00
_cell.angle_gamma   90.00
#
_symmetry.space_group_name_H-M   'P 1'
#
loop_
_entity.id
_entity.type
_entity.pdbx_description
1 polymer ?
#
loop_
_entity_poly.entity_id
_entity_poly.type
_entity_poly.pdbx_seq_one_letter_code
_entity_poly.pdbx_strand_id
1 'polypeptide(L)' 'MSSSSSTNLSGFGKPSSIQQRGIVPFCKGLDVILYAPSGTGKSATFCIGILQKLDYGLVQCQAL' A
#
# COMPACT_ATOMS: atom_id res chain seq x y z
N MET A 1 11.27 2.80 37.56
CA MET A 1 11.05 1.77 36.53
C MET A 1 10.44 2.45 35.32
N SER A 2 11.25 2.69 34.29
CA SER A 2 10.82 3.32 33.05
C SER A 2 10.09 2.27 32.22
N SER A 3 8.76 2.37 32.15
CA SER A 3 7.98 1.57 31.21
C SER A 3 8.00 2.30 29.87
N SER A 4 8.97 1.92 29.02
CA SER A 4 8.98 2.27 27.60
C SER A 4 7.66 1.81 26.99
N SER A 5 6.79 2.77 26.64
CA SER A 5 5.59 2.55 25.86
C SER A 5 6.00 2.04 24.48
N SER A 6 6.07 0.73 24.32
CA SER A 6 6.20 0.10 23.01
C SER A 6 4.99 0.49 22.18
N THR A 7 5.15 1.47 21.30
CA THR A 7 4.22 1.81 20.22
C THR A 7 4.20 0.64 19.24
N ASN A 8 3.62 -0.49 19.63
CA ASN A 8 3.29 -1.55 18.70
C ASN A 8 2.30 -0.96 17.69
N LEU A 9 2.69 -0.87 16.42
CA LEU A 9 1.81 -0.58 15.28
C LEU A 9 0.76 -1.68 15.16
N SER A 10 -0.19 -1.75 16.09
CA SER A 10 -1.22 -2.78 16.23
C SER A 10 -2.19 -2.85 15.03
N GLY A 11 -2.06 -1.96 14.04
CA GLY A 11 -2.81 -1.96 12.79
C GLY A 11 -2.08 -2.49 11.55
N PHE A 12 -0.75 -2.71 11.61
CA PHE A 12 0.04 -3.04 10.42
C PHE A 12 0.80 -4.36 10.60
N GLY A 13 0.07 -5.46 10.40
CA GLY A 13 0.65 -6.79 10.29
C GLY A 13 1.37 -7.02 8.95
N LYS A 14 1.87 -8.24 8.76
CA LYS A 14 2.48 -8.65 7.48
C LYS A 14 1.45 -8.52 6.35
N PRO A 15 1.79 -7.87 5.22
CA PRO A 15 0.85 -7.68 4.11
C PRO A 15 0.33 -9.01 3.57
N SER A 16 -0.92 -9.02 3.11
CA SER A 16 -1.55 -10.21 2.51
C SER A 16 -0.80 -10.65 1.25
N SER A 17 -0.99 -11.89 0.82
CA SER A 17 -0.36 -12.42 -0.40
C SER A 17 -0.67 -11.57 -1.64
N ILE A 18 -1.87 -10.99 -1.71
CA ILE A 18 -2.30 -10.10 -2.79
C ILE A 18 -1.62 -8.73 -2.71
N GLN A 19 -1.48 -8.18 -1.50
CA GLN A 19 -0.73 -6.94 -1.30
C GLN A 19 0.73 -7.11 -1.69
N GLN A 20 1.38 -8.19 -1.27
CA GLN A 20 2.77 -8.46 -1.64
C GLN A 20 2.96 -8.60 -3.15
N ARG A 21 2.05 -9.32 -3.83
CA ARG A 21 2.09 -9.51 -5.28
C ARG A 21 1.83 -8.23 -6.05
N GLY A 22 0.99 -7.33 -5.56
CA GLY A 22 0.66 -6.09 -6.26
C GLY A 22 1.58 -4.92 -5.94
N ILE A 23 1.95 -4.70 -4.68
CA ILE A 23 2.73 -3.53 -4.24
C ILE A 23 4.08 -3.49 -4.96
N VAL A 24 4.83 -4.59 -4.98
CA VAL A 24 6.19 -4.63 -5.54
C VAL A 24 6.23 -4.24 -7.03
N PRO A 25 5.47 -4.87 -7.95
CA PRO A 25 5.46 -4.47 -9.35
C PRO A 25 4.87 -3.06 -9.57
N PHE A 26 3.85 -2.67 -8.80
CA PHE A 26 3.25 -1.33 -8.91
C PHE A 26 4.29 -0.24 -8.58
N CYS A 27 5.01 -0.37 -7.47
CA CYS A 27 6.06 0.58 -7.08
C CYS A 27 7.22 0.65 -8.10
N LYS A 28 7.43 -0.41 -8.87
CA LYS A 28 8.38 -0.44 -9.99
C LYS A 28 7.85 0.23 -11.27
N GLY A 29 6.62 0.72 -11.28
CA GLY A 29 5.98 1.33 -12.44
C GLY A 29 5.53 0.32 -13.49
N LEU A 30 5.31 -0.95 -13.09
CA LEU A 30 4.74 -1.96 -13.96
C LEU A 30 3.22 -1.95 -13.85
N ASP A 31 2.54 -2.31 -14.93
CA ASP A 31 1.11 -2.53 -14.92
C ASP A 31 0.77 -3.77 -14.09
N VAL A 32 -0.29 -3.68 -13.28
CA VAL A 32 -0.72 -4.75 -12.38
C VAL A 32 -2.22 -4.99 -12.54
N ILE A 33 -2.60 -6.25 -12.78
CA ILE A 33 -3.99 -6.71 -12.71
C ILE A 33 -4.15 -7.53 -11.43
N LEU A 34 -4.99 -7.04 -10.51
CA LEU A 34 -5.28 -7.71 -9.24
C LEU A 34 -6.69 -8.31 -9.24
N TYR A 35 -6.77 -9.64 -9.15
CA TYR A 35 -8.03 -10.36 -8.98
C TYR A 35 -8.06 -11.07 -7.63
N ALA A 36 -9.02 -10.70 -6.77
CA ALA A 36 -9.17 -11.29 -5.44
C ALA A 36 -10.57 -11.03 -4.83
N PRO A 37 -11.05 -11.88 -3.89
CA PRO A 37 -12.28 -11.65 -3.13
C PRO A 37 -12.30 -10.33 -2.34
N SER A 38 -13.47 -9.85 -1.94
CA SER A 38 -13.58 -8.67 -1.04
C SER A 38 -12.82 -8.89 0.28
N GLY A 39 -12.32 -7.81 0.89
CA GLY A 39 -11.57 -7.87 2.16
C GLY A 39 -10.10 -8.31 2.06
N THR A 40 -9.58 -8.59 0.86
CA THR A 40 -8.19 -9.09 0.67
C THR A 40 -7.11 -8.01 0.56
N GLY A 41 -7.48 -6.73 0.69
CA GLY A 41 -6.53 -5.61 0.68
C GLY A 41 -6.16 -5.08 -0.71
N LYS A 42 -6.99 -5.32 -1.74
CA LYS A 42 -6.83 -4.74 -3.09
C LYS A 42 -6.73 -3.21 -3.05
N SER A 43 -7.67 -2.54 -2.39
CA SER A 43 -7.68 -1.07 -2.29
C SER A 43 -6.42 -0.54 -1.62
N ALA A 44 -5.98 -1.15 -0.52
CA ALA A 44 -4.72 -0.78 0.14
C ALA A 44 -3.51 -0.94 -0.79
N THR A 45 -3.51 -1.97 -1.65
CA THR A 45 -2.45 -2.19 -2.65
C THR A 45 -2.38 -1.04 -3.66
N PHE A 46 -3.52 -0.61 -4.19
CA PHE A 46 -3.60 0.54 -5.10
C PHE A 46 -3.21 1.84 -4.41
N CYS A 47 -3.74 2.11 -3.21
CA CYS A 47 -3.39 3.31 -2.44
C CYS A 47 -1.87 3.42 -2.21
N ILE A 48 -1.23 2.33 -1.79
CA ILE A 48 0.24 2.32 -1.57
C ILE A 48 0.97 2.58 -2.88
N GLY A 49 0.59 1.90 -3.97
CA GLY A 49 1.21 2.08 -5.27
C GLY A 49 1.10 3.51 -5.82
N ILE A 50 -0.09 4.12 -5.70
CA ILE A 50 -0.36 5.50 -6.11
C ILE A 50 0.47 6.47 -5.26
N LEU A 51 0.44 6.36 -3.94
CA LEU A 51 1.18 7.24 -3.04
C LEU A 51 2.69 7.18 -3.29
N GLN A 52 3.22 6.00 -3.63
CA GLN A 52 4.63 5.84 -3.95
C GLN A 52 5.04 6.53 -5.27
N LYS A 53 4.10 6.74 -6.20
CA LYS A 53 4.31 7.33 -7.52
C LYS A 53 3.83 8.77 -7.65
N LEU A 54 3.20 9.31 -6.61
CA LEU A 54 2.63 10.65 -6.61
C LEU A 54 3.73 11.72 -6.73
N ASP A 55 3.54 12.66 -7.66
CA ASP A 55 4.37 13.85 -7.78
C ASP A 55 3.74 15.01 -6.99
N TYR A 56 4.37 15.39 -5.87
CA TYR A 56 3.89 16.47 -5.01
C TYR A 56 4.09 17.88 -5.60
N GLY A 57 4.92 18.05 -6.63
CA GLY A 57 5.10 19.32 -7.32
C GLY A 57 3.98 19.64 -8.32
N LEU A 58 3.13 18.66 -8.63
CA LEU A 58 2.17 18.72 -9.72
C LEU A 58 0.72 18.66 -9.21
N VAL A 59 0.06 19.81 -9.16
CA VAL A 59 -1.32 19.94 -8.65
C VAL A 59 -2.34 19.63 -9.75
N GLN A 60 -2.48 18.35 -10.08
CA GLN A 60 -3.53 17.82 -10.96
C GLN A 60 -3.92 16.39 -10.56
N CYS A 61 -4.98 15.85 -11.14
CA CYS A 61 -5.35 14.45 -10.92
C CYS A 61 -4.28 13.52 -11.51
N GLN A 62 -3.71 12.62 -10.69
CA GLN A 62 -2.63 11.70 -11.10
C GLN A 62 -3.03 10.22 -11.03
N ALA A 63 -4.16 9.88 -10.40
CA ALA A 63 -4.67 8.52 -10.27
C ALA A 63 -6.20 8.52 -10.10
N LEU A 64 -6.85 7.45 -10.54
CA LEU A 64 -8.31 7.23 -10.54
C LEU A 64 -8.66 5.87 -9.93
#